data_AF-E6QCM3-F1
#
_entry.id   AF-E6QCM3-F1
#
_cell.length_a   1.000
_cell.length_b   1.000
_cell.length_c   1.000
_cell.angle_alpha   90.00
_cell.angle_beta   90.00
_cell.angle_gamma   90.00
#
_symmetry.space_group_name_H-M   'P 1'
#
loop_
_entity.id
_entity.type
_entity.pdbx_description
1 polymer ?
#
loop_
_entity_poly.entity_id
_entity_poly.type
_entity_poly.pdbx_seq_one_letter_code
_entity_poly.pdbx_strand_id
1 'polypeptide(L)'
;MFGFFKALTGSRQSLAGCEPTKGKGQCNLWIGGHPDHLRPVDDPQGLGAYQLAIEALIRDESPEVIYLRSDTEDMSVVRKALGYLSRIGGQVGVADQLPDEEVAAIFGVDIRSYQSAVVNPQGDAAAYG
;
A
#
# COMPACT_ATOMS: atom_id res chain seq x y z
N MET A 1 -38.98 -35.25 -12.47
CA MET A 1 -39.11 -35.46 -11.00
C MET A 1 -37.77 -35.05 -10.39
N PHE A 2 -37.79 -33.99 -9.57
CA PHE A 2 -36.61 -33.39 -8.95
C PHE A 2 -36.07 -34.26 -7.80
N GLY A 3 -34.76 -34.34 -7.65
CA GLY A 3 -34.08 -35.05 -6.56
C GLY A 3 -32.86 -34.27 -6.07
N PHE A 4 -33.00 -33.73 -4.87
CA PHE A 4 -32.11 -32.80 -4.16
C PHE A 4 -30.79 -33.45 -3.71
N PHE A 5 -29.64 -32.81 -3.98
CA PHE A 5 -28.38 -33.14 -3.32
C PHE A 5 -28.12 -32.22 -2.13
N LYS A 6 -27.94 -32.88 -0.99
CA LYS A 6 -27.79 -32.35 0.37
C LYS A 6 -26.37 -31.83 0.59
N ALA A 7 -26.27 -30.59 1.02
CA ALA A 7 -25.03 -29.94 1.44
C ALA A 7 -24.41 -30.68 2.64
N LEU A 8 -23.13 -31.03 2.53
CA LEU A 8 -22.26 -31.31 3.66
C LEU A 8 -21.26 -30.16 3.78
N THR A 9 -21.60 -29.32 4.75
CA THR A 9 -20.79 -28.36 5.49
C THR A 9 -19.32 -28.77 5.59
N GLY A 10 -18.50 -28.25 4.69
CA GLY A 10 -17.12 -27.91 5.00
C GLY A 10 -17.14 -26.49 5.55
N SER A 11 -16.69 -26.33 6.81
CA SER A 11 -16.55 -25.05 7.49
C SER A 11 -15.77 -24.06 6.62
N ARG A 12 -16.49 -23.26 5.83
CA ARG A 12 -16.06 -21.90 5.51
C ARG A 12 -15.97 -21.24 6.86
N GLN A 13 -14.75 -21.15 7.40
CA GLN A 13 -14.40 -19.97 8.17
C GLN A 13 -14.84 -18.82 7.29
N SER A 14 -15.97 -18.24 7.68
CA SER A 14 -16.33 -16.88 7.39
C SER A 14 -15.08 -16.10 7.76
N LEU A 15 -14.20 -15.86 6.77
CA LEU A 15 -13.31 -14.73 6.81
C LEU A 15 -14.26 -13.60 7.10
N ALA A 16 -14.27 -13.19 8.36
CA ALA A 16 -15.05 -12.09 8.83
C ALA A 16 -14.85 -11.02 7.77
N GLY A 17 -15.93 -10.70 7.05
CA GLY A 17 -16.00 -9.41 6.42
C GLY A 17 -15.64 -8.47 7.56
N CYS A 18 -14.45 -7.88 7.48
CA CYS A 18 -14.18 -6.65 8.18
C CYS A 18 -15.15 -5.64 7.55
N GLU A 19 -16.43 -5.74 7.91
CA GLU A 19 -17.30 -4.60 7.89
C GLU A 19 -16.58 -3.56 8.76
N PRO A 20 -16.31 -2.36 8.24
CA PRO A 20 -15.62 -1.33 9.00
C PRO A 20 -16.61 -0.75 10.03
N THR A 21 -16.94 -1.52 11.05
CA THR A 21 -17.58 -1.03 12.28
C THR A 21 -16.50 -0.59 13.27
N LYS A 22 -15.65 0.35 12.85
CA LYS A 22 -14.93 1.27 13.73
C LYS A 22 -15.19 2.66 13.14
N GLY A 23 -16.05 3.42 13.82
CA GLY A 23 -16.60 4.67 13.30
C GLY A 23 -15.50 5.60 12.80
N LYS A 24 -15.78 6.30 11.69
CA LYS A 24 -14.99 7.38 11.04
C LYS A 24 -13.78 7.86 11.86
N GLY A 25 -12.78 6.99 11.97
CA GLY A 25 -11.57 7.23 12.73
C GLY A 25 -10.54 7.60 11.69
N GLN A 26 -9.91 8.74 11.86
CA GLN A 26 -8.83 9.13 10.95
C GLN A 26 -7.74 8.06 11.04
N CYS A 27 -7.34 7.49 9.90
CA CYS A 27 -6.24 6.54 9.84
C CYS A 27 -4.96 7.28 9.46
N ASN A 28 -3.86 6.96 10.15
CA ASN A 28 -2.54 7.54 9.85
C ASN A 28 -1.88 6.89 8.62
N LEU A 29 -2.45 5.81 8.09
CA LEU A 29 -1.98 5.14 6.89
C LEU A 29 -3.10 4.39 6.16
N TRP A 30 -3.14 4.60 4.85
CA TRP A 30 -3.88 3.87 3.85
C TRP A 30 -2.91 3.41 2.78
N ILE A 31 -3.05 2.17 2.30
CA ILE A 31 -2.18 1.60 1.27
C ILE A 31 -2.98 0.91 0.16
N GLY A 32 -2.48 0.92 -1.07
CA GLY A 32 -3.07 0.15 -2.16
C GLY A 32 -2.26 0.25 -3.46
N GLY A 33 -2.51 -0.68 -4.39
CA GLY A 33 -1.90 -0.65 -5.73
C GLY A 33 -2.52 0.38 -6.68
N HIS A 34 -3.62 1.03 -6.27
CA HIS A 34 -4.33 2.05 -7.04
C HIS A 34 -4.86 3.14 -6.09
N PRO A 35 -4.87 4.42 -6.48
CA PRO A 35 -5.33 5.52 -5.61
C PRO A 35 -6.80 5.40 -5.17
N ASP A 36 -7.64 4.72 -5.97
CA ASP A 36 -9.05 4.50 -5.63
C ASP A 36 -9.29 3.24 -4.76
N HIS A 37 -8.31 2.33 -4.66
CA HIS A 37 -8.45 1.04 -3.98
C HIS A 37 -7.53 0.95 -2.76
N LEU A 38 -7.60 1.98 -1.92
CA LEU A 38 -6.81 2.05 -0.69
C LEU A 38 -7.49 1.30 0.46
N ARG A 39 -6.67 0.65 1.29
CA ARG A 39 -7.06 -0.12 2.47
C ARG A 39 -6.48 0.57 3.71
N PRO A 40 -7.25 0.75 4.78
CA PRO A 40 -6.72 1.36 6.00
C PRO A 40 -5.79 0.39 6.71
N VAL A 41 -4.71 0.91 7.29
CA VAL A 41 -3.78 0.16 8.12
C VAL A 41 -3.94 0.62 9.57
N ASP A 42 -4.28 -0.31 10.47
CA ASP A 42 -4.39 -0.05 11.92
C ASP A 42 -2.98 -0.02 12.54
N ASP A 43 -2.22 1.04 12.25
CA ASP A 43 -0.88 1.28 12.78
C ASP A 43 -0.64 2.75 13.15
N PRO A 44 -1.36 3.29 14.14
CA PRO A 44 -1.30 4.72 14.47
C PRO A 44 0.10 5.19 14.91
N GLN A 45 0.95 4.28 15.40
CA GLN A 45 2.30 4.59 15.89
C GLN A 45 3.41 4.13 14.93
N GLY A 46 3.08 3.42 13.85
CA GLY A 46 4.05 2.82 12.94
C GLY A 46 4.96 1.80 13.64
N LEU A 47 4.37 0.86 14.39
CA LEU A 47 5.05 -0.21 15.13
C LEU A 47 5.36 -1.44 14.27
N GLY A 48 4.91 -1.47 13.01
CA GLY A 48 5.30 -2.48 12.03
C GLY A 48 4.12 -3.13 11.30
N ALA A 49 2.88 -2.82 11.66
CA ALA A 49 1.71 -3.30 10.92
C ALA A 49 1.68 -2.74 9.48
N TYR A 50 2.27 -1.56 9.25
CA TYR A 50 2.50 -1.04 7.90
C TYR A 50 3.38 -1.96 7.03
N GLN A 51 4.39 -2.64 7.59
CA GLN A 51 5.27 -3.53 6.85
C GLN A 51 4.52 -4.78 6.40
N LEU A 52 3.78 -5.40 7.32
CA LEU A 52 2.95 -6.57 7.03
C LEU A 52 1.89 -6.27 5.98
N ALA A 53 1.30 -5.07 6.02
CA ALA A 53 0.29 -4.65 5.06
C ALA A 53 0.90 -4.46 3.65
N ILE A 54 2.09 -3.86 3.56
CA ILE A 54 2.85 -3.73 2.30
C ILE A 54 3.22 -5.09 1.74
N GLU A 55 3.77 -5.99 2.56
CA GLU A 55 4.16 -7.34 2.12
C GLU A 55 2.96 -8.16 1.62
N ALA A 56 1.83 -8.07 2.33
CA ALA A 56 0.61 -8.72 1.90
C ALA A 56 0.14 -8.16 0.54
N LEU A 57 0.17 -6.84 0.37
CA LEU A 57 -0.19 -6.20 -0.90
C LEU A 57 0.72 -6.65 -2.05
N ILE A 58 2.04 -6.66 -1.83
CA ILE A 58 3.03 -7.11 -2.84
C ILE A 58 2.80 -8.57 -3.21
N ARG A 59 2.58 -9.44 -2.23
CA ARG A 59 2.37 -10.87 -2.48
C ARG A 59 1.06 -11.15 -3.20
N ASP A 60 -0.02 -10.44 -2.82
CA ASP A 60 -1.37 -10.78 -3.27
C ASP A 60 -1.73 -10.07 -4.59
N GLU A 61 -1.23 -8.85 -4.83
CA GLU A 61 -1.53 -8.07 -6.03
C GLU A 61 -0.32 -7.82 -6.94
N SER A 62 0.90 -7.96 -6.44
CA SER A 62 2.14 -7.65 -7.18
C SER A 62 2.12 -6.28 -7.89
N PRO A 63 1.73 -5.18 -7.20
CA PRO A 63 1.66 -3.88 -7.84
C PRO A 63 3.06 -3.32 -8.06
N GLU A 64 3.21 -2.59 -9.16
CA GLU A 64 4.45 -1.89 -9.49
C GLU A 64 4.57 -0.57 -8.72
N VAL A 65 3.42 0.06 -8.44
CA VAL A 65 3.28 1.30 -7.70
C VAL A 65 2.41 1.06 -6.48
N ILE A 66 2.86 1.54 -5.33
CA ILE A 66 2.14 1.47 -4.06
C ILE A 66 1.80 2.89 -3.62
N TYR A 67 0.51 3.18 -3.57
CA TYR A 67 -0.03 4.45 -3.12
C TYR A 67 -0.21 4.44 -1.61
N LEU A 68 0.26 5.52 -0.97
CA LEU A 68 0.22 5.73 0.47
C LEU A 68 -0.48 7.06 0.77
N ARG A 69 -1.38 7.04 1.75
CA ARG A 69 -2.13 8.23 2.17
C ARG A 69 -2.38 8.21 3.68
N SER A 70 -2.55 9.37 4.31
CA SER A 70 -3.01 9.53 5.68
C SER A 70 -4.24 10.45 5.72
N ASP A 71 -5.19 10.16 6.60
CA ASP A 71 -6.34 11.06 6.86
C ASP A 71 -6.04 12.12 7.92
N THR A 72 -4.87 12.04 8.56
CA THR A 72 -4.41 13.01 9.56
C THR A 72 -3.31 13.88 8.98
N GLU A 73 -2.93 14.94 9.70
CA GLU A 73 -1.73 15.73 9.39
C GLU A 73 -0.43 14.98 9.74
N ASP A 74 -0.52 13.87 10.48
CA ASP A 74 0.62 13.05 10.85
C ASP A 74 1.06 12.15 9.68
N MET A 75 2.16 12.55 9.04
CA MET A 75 2.81 11.80 7.95
C MET A 75 3.88 10.83 8.44
N SER A 76 4.07 10.65 9.76
CA SER A 76 5.16 9.83 10.30
C SER A 76 5.10 8.37 9.84
N VAL A 77 3.90 7.79 9.80
CA VAL A 77 3.68 6.40 9.37
C VAL A 77 3.84 6.26 7.86
N VAL A 78 3.38 7.24 7.07
CA VAL A 78 3.61 7.31 5.61
C VAL A 78 5.10 7.35 5.30
N ARG A 79 5.88 8.20 5.99
CA ARG A 79 7.35 8.26 5.83
C ARG A 79 8.03 6.95 6.21
N LYS A 80 7.59 6.29 7.28
CA LYS A 80 8.10 4.96 7.68
C LYS A 80 7.81 3.90 6.61
N ALA A 81 6.62 3.95 5.99
CA ALA A 81 6.22 3.07 4.91
C ALA A 81 7.07 3.31 3.65
N LEU A 82 7.25 4.56 3.22
CA LEU A 82 8.15 4.92 2.11
C LEU A 82 9.58 4.47 2.37
N GLY A 83 10.08 4.69 3.59
CA GLY A 83 11.41 4.24 3.99
C GLY A 83 11.56 2.73 3.98
N TYR A 84 10.49 1.98 4.22
CA TYR A 84 10.48 0.53 4.07
C TYR A 84 10.49 0.09 2.61
N LEU A 85 9.66 0.71 1.76
CA LEU A 85 9.65 0.48 0.31
C LEU A 85 11.03 0.74 -0.33
N SER A 86 11.67 1.85 0.06
CA SER A 86 13.04 2.20 -0.35
C SER A 86 14.07 1.11 0.00
N ARG A 87 13.90 0.43 1.14
CA ARG A 87 14.82 -0.64 1.59
C ARG A 87 14.61 -1.97 0.88
N ILE A 88 13.35 -2.36 0.64
CA ILE A 88 13.06 -3.64 -0.03
C ILE A 88 13.24 -3.52 -1.54
N GLY A 89 13.05 -2.33 -2.11
CA GLY A 89 13.14 -2.08 -3.54
C GLY A 89 12.06 -2.80 -4.36
N GLY A 90 12.06 -2.59 -5.67
CA GLY A 90 11.17 -3.30 -6.60
C GLY A 90 9.78 -2.72 -6.79
N GLN A 91 9.30 -1.86 -5.90
CA GLN A 91 8.06 -1.10 -6.07
C GLN A 91 8.32 0.40 -5.89
N VAL A 92 7.56 1.22 -6.63
CA VAL A 92 7.59 2.68 -6.50
C VAL A 92 6.56 3.11 -5.46
N GLY A 93 7.01 3.76 -4.38
CA GLY A 93 6.11 4.31 -3.36
C GLY A 93 5.67 5.73 -3.73
N VAL A 94 4.36 5.97 -3.78
CA VAL A 94 3.76 7.26 -4.11
C VAL A 94 2.95 7.77 -2.92
N ALA A 95 3.18 9.02 -2.54
CA ALA A 95 2.42 9.69 -1.49
C ALA A 95 2.14 11.15 -1.88
N ASP A 96 0.98 11.42 -2.51
CA ASP A 96 0.61 12.74 -3.06
C ASP A 96 0.55 13.86 -2.01
N GLN A 97 0.49 13.50 -0.72
CA GLN A 97 0.47 14.43 0.41
C GLN A 97 1.88 14.90 0.82
N LEU A 98 2.92 14.25 0.31
CA LEU A 98 4.32 14.63 0.53
C LEU A 98 4.90 15.22 -0.77
N PRO A 99 5.80 16.21 -0.66
CA PRO A 99 6.47 16.74 -1.85
C PRO A 99 7.39 15.69 -2.46
N ASP A 100 7.45 15.65 -3.80
CA ASP A 100 8.30 14.72 -4.56
C ASP A 100 9.77 14.78 -4.12
N GLU A 101 10.26 15.97 -3.75
CA GLU A 101 11.61 16.18 -3.22
C GLU A 101 11.87 15.35 -1.96
N GLU A 102 10.89 15.29 -1.06
CA GLU A 102 11.00 14.54 0.18
C GLU A 102 10.93 13.04 -0.08
N VAL A 103 10.01 12.61 -0.96
CA VAL A 103 9.89 11.19 -1.34
C VAL A 103 11.16 10.72 -2.05
N ALA A 104 11.66 11.48 -3.03
CA ALA A 104 12.91 11.18 -3.73
C ALA A 104 14.09 11.07 -2.75
N ALA A 105 14.17 11.96 -1.76
CA ALA A 105 15.20 11.90 -0.72
C ALA A 105 15.10 10.62 0.14
N ILE A 106 13.90 10.13 0.45
CA ILE A 106 13.69 8.86 1.16
C ILE A 106 14.16 7.67 0.32
N PHE A 107 13.95 7.71 -0.99
CA PHE A 107 14.45 6.71 -1.94
C PHE A 107 15.95 6.87 -2.28
N GLY A 108 16.58 7.98 -1.89
CA GLY A 108 17.98 8.25 -2.18
C GLY A 108 18.25 8.50 -3.67
N VAL A 109 17.24 8.98 -4.41
CA VAL A 109 17.31 9.27 -5.85
C VAL A 109 17.10 10.76 -6.11
N ASP A 110 17.44 11.23 -7.30
CA ASP A 110 17.06 12.57 -7.72
C ASP A 110 15.56 12.64 -8.08
N ILE A 111 15.02 13.86 -8.03
CA ILE A 111 13.59 14.13 -8.25
C ILE A 111 13.14 13.66 -9.65
N ARG A 112 13.98 13.81 -10.68
CA ARG A 112 13.60 13.43 -12.05
C ARG A 112 13.54 11.92 -12.20
N SER A 113 14.47 11.20 -11.60
CA SER A 113 14.44 9.74 -11.55
C SER A 113 13.20 9.23 -10.83
N TYR A 114 12.84 9.83 -9.70
CA TYR A 114 11.60 9.50 -8.99
C TYR A 114 10.36 9.76 -9.87
N GLN A 115 10.23 10.96 -10.45
CA GLN A 115 9.09 11.31 -11.30
C GLN A 115 8.99 10.40 -12.53
N SER A 116 10.13 10.03 -13.12
CA SER A 116 10.17 9.08 -14.23
C SER A 116 9.69 7.69 -13.81
N ALA A 117 10.10 7.20 -12.64
CA ALA A 117 9.65 5.92 -12.10
C ALA A 117 8.15 5.91 -11.74
N VAL A 118 7.59 7.03 -11.28
CA VAL A 118 6.14 7.14 -11.03
C VAL A 118 5.34 7.07 -12.32
N VAL A 119 5.81 7.73 -13.40
CA VAL A 119 5.13 7.75 -14.70
C VAL A 119 5.32 6.43 -15.46
N ASN A 120 6.50 5.82 -15.34
CA ASN A 120 6.86 4.59 -16.01
C ASN A 120 7.56 3.62 -15.03
N PRO A 121 6.80 2.94 -14.17
CA PRO A 121 7.34 2.05 -13.14
C PRO A 121 8.00 0.79 -13.70
N GLN A 122 7.65 0.36 -14.93
CA GLN A 122 8.38 -0.67 -15.69
C GLN A 122 9.53 -0.11 -16.54
N GLY A 123 9.73 1.21 -16.52
CA GLY A 123 10.71 1.89 -17.34
C GLY A 123 12.13 1.50 -16.97
N ASP A 124 12.87 1.02 -17.96
CA ASP A 124 14.28 0.70 -17.84
C ASP A 124 15.06 1.93 -17.36
N ALA A 125 15.51 1.92 -16.11
CA ALA A 125 16.31 2.98 -15.51
C ALA A 125 17.62 3.25 -16.28
N ALA A 126 18.01 2.36 -17.21
CA ALA A 126 19.14 2.51 -18.11
C ALA A 126 18.93 3.52 -19.27
N ALA A 127 17.73 4.07 -19.47
CA ALA A 127 17.45 4.97 -20.60
C ALA A 127 17.91 6.44 -20.40
N TYR A 128 18.33 6.84 -19.19
CA TYR A 128 18.75 8.21 -18.87
C TYR A 128 20.20 8.29 -18.38
N GLY A 129 21.10 7.56 -19.05
CA GLY A 129 22.56 7.70 -18.89
C GLY A 129 23.12 8.99 -19.51
#